data_AF-A0A7Y0JTL4-F1
#
_entry.id   AF-A0A7Y0JTL4-F1
#
_cell.length_a   1.000
_cell.length_b   1.000
_cell.length_c   1.000
_cell.angle_alpha   90.00
_cell.angle_beta   90.00
_cell.angle_gamma   90.00
#
_symmetry.space_group_name_H-M   'P 1'
#
loop_
_entity.id
_entity.type
_entity.pdbx_description
1 polymer ?
#
loop_
_entity_poly.entity_id
_entity_poly.type
_entity_poly.pdbx_seq_one_letter_code
_entity_poly.pdbx_strand_id
1 'polypeptide(L)'
;MTLLADILDPVELTTAVENGHVRIQHHPSLPFLIYNYTEACQYAGAWTPVTLACRGLIVDAGGRVVARGFEKFFNHDQPQAPRLDPAAAVRVTDKADGSLGIVYHDGTGWAVATRGSFASDQAVHATKVLRTKYPDFVPPDGLTVLVEIIYPENRIVIDYAGLDDLVLLGAVEVAGGRSFGPSAVPTWPGPAVESFGYATLAEALAAPPRDAVRSDHRGLLFLRLDGKDYRPALWQQARPAGDLTATKVTDE
;
A
#
# COMPACT_ATOMS: atom_id res chain seq x y z
N MET A 1 12.55 -13.90 18.21
CA MET A 1 13.15 -13.97 16.86
C MET A 1 12.22 -14.82 16.01
N THR A 2 11.78 -14.30 14.87
CA THR A 2 10.78 -14.96 14.01
C THR A 2 11.44 -15.34 12.69
N LEU A 3 11.34 -16.61 12.30
CA LEU A 3 11.84 -17.11 11.02
C LEU A 3 10.74 -17.06 9.96
N LEU A 4 11.15 -16.97 8.69
CA LEU A 4 10.24 -16.99 7.54
C LEU A 4 9.36 -18.24 7.55
N ALA A 5 9.94 -19.40 7.87
CA ALA A 5 9.23 -20.67 7.97
C ALA A 5 8.26 -20.76 9.15
N ASP A 6 8.36 -19.85 10.14
CA ASP A 6 7.39 -19.79 11.25
C ASP A 6 6.09 -19.11 10.82
N ILE A 7 6.14 -18.26 9.79
CA ILE A 7 5.00 -17.43 9.36
C ILE A 7 4.44 -17.82 8.00
N LEU A 8 5.22 -18.52 7.16
CA LEU A 8 4.81 -18.99 5.83
C LEU A 8 5.19 -20.46 5.65
N ASP A 9 4.29 -21.24 5.06
CA ASP A 9 4.59 -22.60 4.64
C ASP A 9 5.67 -22.57 3.53
N PRO A 10 6.82 -23.25 3.70
CA PRO A 10 7.92 -23.20 2.74
C PRO A 10 7.58 -23.79 1.37
N VAL A 11 6.69 -24.79 1.32
CA VAL A 11 6.23 -25.41 0.06
C VAL A 11 5.33 -24.44 -0.68
N GLU A 12 4.35 -23.85 0.01
CA GLU A 12 3.48 -22.84 -0.59
C GLU A 12 4.25 -21.60 -1.08
N LEU A 13 5.26 -21.16 -0.32
CA LEU A 13 6.12 -20.04 -0.72
C LEU A 13 6.90 -20.39 -1.99
N THR A 14 7.50 -21.58 -2.05
CA THR A 14 8.23 -22.06 -3.23
C THR A 14 7.30 -22.11 -4.45
N THR A 15 6.12 -22.71 -4.30
CA THR A 15 5.11 -22.78 -5.36
C THR A 15 4.65 -21.40 -5.83
N ALA A 16 4.46 -20.43 -4.93
CA ALA A 16 4.08 -19.07 -5.30
C ALA A 16 5.18 -18.35 -6.09
N VAL A 17 6.45 -18.61 -5.79
CA VAL A 17 7.60 -18.07 -6.53
C VAL A 17 7.71 -18.73 -7.91
N GLU A 18 7.62 -20.05 -7.99
CA GLU A 18 7.69 -20.82 -9.25
C GLU A 18 6.56 -20.46 -10.22
N ASN A 19 5.36 -20.21 -9.69
CA ASN A 19 4.22 -19.73 -10.48
C ASN A 19 4.31 -18.23 -10.87
N GLY A 20 5.37 -17.54 -10.46
CA GLY A 20 5.56 -16.12 -10.71
C GLY A 20 4.57 -15.22 -9.97
N HIS A 21 3.87 -15.73 -8.95
CA HIS A 21 2.95 -14.96 -8.11
C HIS A 21 3.69 -14.15 -7.04
N VAL A 22 4.87 -14.60 -6.62
CA VAL A 22 5.79 -13.86 -5.73
C VAL A 22 7.11 -13.64 -6.44
N ARG A 23 7.62 -12.42 -6.37
CA ARG A 23 8.95 -12.02 -6.83
C ARG A 23 9.84 -11.81 -5.60
N ILE A 24 11.04 -12.38 -5.67
CA ILE A 24 12.11 -12.15 -4.69
C ILE A 24 13.08 -11.14 -5.30
N GLN A 25 13.42 -10.09 -4.58
CA GLN A 25 14.53 -9.21 -4.93
C GLN A 25 15.61 -9.25 -3.85
N HIS A 26 16.86 -9.19 -4.28
CA HIS A 26 18.02 -9.12 -3.40
C HIS A 26 18.36 -7.67 -3.10
N HIS A 27 18.81 -7.40 -1.89
CA HIS A 27 19.47 -6.13 -1.60
C HIS A 27 20.77 -6.03 -2.41
N PRO A 28 21.13 -4.86 -2.98
CA PRO A 28 22.28 -4.73 -3.88
C PRO A 28 23.64 -5.11 -3.25
N SER A 29 23.77 -4.94 -1.93
CA SER A 29 25.04 -5.08 -1.21
C SER A 29 24.96 -5.84 0.13
N LEU A 30 23.76 -6.19 0.58
CA LEU A 30 23.54 -6.78 1.91
C LEU A 30 22.81 -8.10 1.76
N PRO A 31 22.92 -9.03 2.73
CA PRO A 31 22.31 -10.34 2.64
C PRO A 31 20.80 -10.30 2.99
N PHE A 32 20.05 -9.39 2.39
CA PHE A 32 18.60 -9.29 2.56
C PHE A 32 17.85 -9.66 1.29
N LEU A 33 16.69 -10.29 1.47
CA LEU A 33 15.71 -10.56 0.44
C LEU A 33 14.41 -9.81 0.75
N ILE A 34 13.71 -9.36 -0.27
CA ILE A 34 12.34 -8.83 -0.16
C ILE A 34 11.39 -9.65 -1.03
N TYR A 35 10.29 -10.12 -0.43
CA TYR A 35 9.24 -10.88 -1.09
C TYR A 35 8.04 -9.98 -1.37
N ASN A 36 7.61 -9.96 -2.63
CA ASN A 36 6.51 -9.15 -3.06
C ASN A 36 5.64 -9.87 -4.11
N TYR A 37 4.32 -9.85 -3.95
CA TYR A 37 3.41 -10.39 -4.93
C TYR A 37 3.49 -9.59 -6.23
N THR A 38 3.28 -10.28 -7.33
CA THR A 38 3.43 -9.74 -8.67
C THR A 38 2.12 -9.24 -9.25
N GLU A 39 2.25 -8.53 -10.36
CA GLU A 39 1.14 -8.15 -11.23
C GLU A 39 0.37 -9.37 -11.73
N ALA A 40 1.06 -10.49 -11.99
CA ALA A 40 0.44 -11.76 -12.38
C ALA A 40 -0.45 -12.33 -11.27
N CYS A 41 0.01 -12.30 -10.01
CA CYS A 41 -0.81 -12.68 -8.85
C CYS A 41 -2.07 -11.81 -8.75
N GLN A 42 -1.92 -10.50 -8.92
CA GLN A 42 -3.03 -9.54 -8.87
C GLN A 42 -4.07 -9.82 -9.97
N TYR A 43 -3.61 -10.03 -11.21
CA TYR A 43 -4.48 -10.31 -12.35
C TYR A 43 -5.20 -11.65 -12.22
N ALA A 44 -4.47 -12.70 -11.79
CA ALA A 44 -5.04 -14.03 -11.58
C ALA A 44 -5.95 -14.11 -10.34
N GLY A 45 -5.88 -13.13 -9.43
CA GLY A 45 -6.55 -13.18 -8.15
C GLY A 45 -6.04 -14.32 -7.24
N ALA A 46 -4.75 -14.69 -7.40
CA ALA A 46 -4.12 -15.80 -6.71
C ALA A 46 -3.76 -15.47 -5.25
N TRP A 47 -4.78 -15.13 -4.46
CA TRP A 47 -4.62 -14.71 -3.06
C TRP A 47 -4.60 -15.91 -2.11
N THR A 48 -3.43 -16.18 -1.55
CA THR A 48 -3.15 -17.19 -0.52
C THR A 48 -2.51 -16.49 0.68
N PRO A 49 -2.41 -17.13 1.87
CA PRO A 49 -1.68 -16.55 3.00
C PRO A 49 -0.28 -16.06 2.62
N VAL A 50 0.43 -16.82 1.78
CA VAL A 50 1.74 -16.43 1.21
C VAL A 50 1.65 -15.15 0.38
N THR A 51 0.77 -15.09 -0.63
CA THR A 51 0.75 -13.93 -1.55
C THR A 51 0.17 -12.68 -0.89
N LEU A 52 -0.68 -12.82 0.12
CA LEU A 52 -1.15 -11.72 0.95
C LEU A 52 -0.03 -11.13 1.81
N ALA A 53 0.79 -11.99 2.44
CA ALA A 53 1.89 -11.59 3.31
C ALA A 53 3.13 -11.10 2.54
N CYS A 54 3.35 -11.59 1.32
CA CYS A 54 4.43 -11.13 0.43
C CYS A 54 4.07 -9.76 -0.15
N ARG A 55 4.06 -8.71 0.67
CA ARG A 55 3.84 -7.32 0.27
C ARG A 55 4.93 -6.44 0.88
N GLY A 56 6.18 -6.78 0.58
CA GLY A 56 7.35 -6.17 1.19
C GLY A 56 7.77 -6.87 2.49
N LEU A 57 7.81 -8.19 2.46
CA LEU A 57 8.34 -9.01 3.55
C LEU A 57 9.86 -9.10 3.39
N ILE A 58 10.63 -8.60 4.35
CA ILE A 58 12.09 -8.54 4.32
C ILE A 58 12.66 -9.60 5.25
N VAL A 59 13.61 -10.39 4.75
CA VAL A 59 14.32 -11.40 5.53
C VAL A 59 15.83 -11.29 5.34
N ASP A 60 16.60 -11.75 6.32
CA ASP A 60 18.06 -11.88 6.20
C ASP A 60 18.49 -13.25 5.63
N ALA A 61 19.80 -13.43 5.41
CA ALA A 61 20.36 -14.70 4.91
C ALA A 61 20.14 -15.89 5.86
N GLY A 62 19.83 -15.64 7.14
CA GLY A 62 19.46 -16.68 8.09
C GLY A 62 17.97 -17.03 8.04
N GLY A 63 17.20 -16.42 7.15
CA GLY A 63 15.75 -16.58 7.05
C GLY A 63 14.99 -15.90 8.19
N ARG A 64 15.62 -14.99 8.94
CA ARG A 64 14.94 -14.23 9.99
C ARG A 64 14.13 -13.12 9.35
N VAL A 65 12.90 -12.92 9.82
CA VAL A 65 12.06 -11.80 9.41
C VAL A 65 12.62 -10.52 10.03
N VAL A 66 13.07 -9.61 9.17
CA VAL A 66 13.64 -8.32 9.56
C VAL A 66 12.56 -7.24 9.60
N ALA A 67 11.66 -7.25 8.62
CA ALA A 67 10.57 -6.28 8.52
C ALA A 67 9.39 -6.84 7.73
N ARG A 68 8.18 -6.34 8.02
CA ARG A 68 6.93 -6.71 7.35
C ARG A 68 6.19 -5.47 6.86
N GLY A 69 5.84 -5.44 5.57
CA GLY A 69 4.80 -4.54 5.07
C GLY A 69 3.40 -4.93 5.56
N PHE A 70 2.43 -4.03 5.37
CA PHE A 70 1.02 -4.40 5.50
C PHE A 70 0.71 -5.54 4.52
N GLU A 71 -0.06 -6.53 4.96
CA GLU A 71 -0.61 -7.54 4.07
C GLU A 71 -1.44 -6.90 2.96
N LYS A 72 -1.61 -7.60 1.84
CA LYS A 72 -2.53 -7.16 0.79
C LYS A 72 -3.95 -7.05 1.34
N PHE A 73 -4.46 -5.83 1.37
CA PHE A 73 -5.87 -5.52 1.64
C PHE A 73 -6.58 -5.08 0.36
N PHE A 74 -7.91 -5.04 0.41
CA PHE A 74 -8.77 -4.81 -0.74
C PHE A 74 -9.64 -3.58 -0.53
N ASN A 75 -10.11 -2.98 -1.63
CA ASN A 75 -11.23 -2.05 -1.51
C ASN A 75 -12.47 -2.87 -1.12
N HIS A 76 -13.34 -2.29 -0.28
CA HIS A 76 -14.49 -2.99 0.30
C HIS A 76 -15.49 -3.53 -0.75
N ASP A 77 -15.49 -2.97 -1.95
CA ASP A 77 -16.38 -3.29 -3.07
C ASP A 77 -15.79 -4.34 -4.04
N GLN A 78 -14.56 -4.82 -3.80
CA GLN A 78 -13.92 -5.81 -4.66
C GLN A 78 -14.41 -7.23 -4.35
N PRO A 79 -14.58 -8.12 -5.35
CA PRO A 79 -15.03 -9.49 -5.14
C PRO A 79 -14.15 -10.31 -4.18
N GLN A 80 -12.86 -9.99 -4.10
CA GLN A 80 -11.90 -10.67 -3.24
C GLN A 80 -11.86 -10.13 -1.81
N ALA A 81 -12.54 -9.02 -1.53
CA ALA A 81 -12.58 -8.45 -0.20
C ALA A 81 -13.37 -9.36 0.76
N PRO A 82 -12.90 -9.54 2.00
CA PRO A 82 -13.69 -10.25 3.00
C PRO A 82 -15.00 -9.50 3.23
N ARG A 83 -16.10 -10.23 3.42
CA ARG A 83 -17.36 -9.63 3.89
C ARG A 83 -17.17 -9.23 5.36
N LEU A 84 -17.21 -7.92 5.61
CA LEU A 84 -17.09 -7.34 6.93
C LEU A 84 -18.46 -7.01 7.50
N ASP A 85 -18.62 -7.16 8.80
CA ASP A 85 -19.82 -6.73 9.52
C ASP A 85 -19.86 -5.17 9.54
N PRO A 86 -20.92 -4.53 9.01
CA PRO A 86 -21.06 -3.08 9.05
C PRO A 86 -21.04 -2.49 10.48
N ALA A 87 -21.42 -3.26 11.50
CA ALA A 87 -21.40 -2.84 12.89
C ALA A 87 -20.03 -3.07 13.57
N ALA A 88 -19.07 -3.71 12.89
CA ALA A 88 -17.75 -3.96 13.46
C ALA A 88 -17.02 -2.65 13.79
N ALA A 89 -16.30 -2.67 14.91
CA ALA A 89 -15.42 -1.58 15.28
C ALA A 89 -14.28 -1.41 14.27
N VAL A 90 -13.98 -0.17 13.91
CA VAL A 90 -12.96 0.15 12.91
C VAL A 90 -11.91 1.12 13.43
N ARG A 91 -10.76 1.12 12.75
CA ARG A 91 -9.79 2.20 12.81
C ARG A 91 -9.68 2.75 11.41
N VAL A 92 -9.96 4.03 11.24
CA VAL A 92 -9.96 4.67 9.93
C VAL A 92 -8.82 5.68 9.91
N THR A 93 -8.01 5.62 8.87
CA THR A 93 -6.91 6.55 8.64
C THR A 93 -7.02 7.12 7.25
N ASP A 94 -6.45 8.31 7.05
CA ASP A 94 -6.41 8.90 5.73
C ASP A 94 -5.51 8.07 4.81
N LYS A 95 -5.93 7.93 3.55
CA LYS A 95 -5.15 7.18 2.57
C LYS A 95 -4.24 8.14 1.84
N ALA A 96 -3.00 8.25 2.32
CA ALA A 96 -1.94 8.96 1.60
C ALA A 96 -1.67 8.32 0.21
N ASP A 97 -1.13 9.13 -0.70
CA ASP A 97 -0.94 8.82 -2.11
C ASP A 97 0.51 9.09 -2.54
N GLY A 98 1.38 8.19 -2.14
CA GLY A 98 2.79 8.15 -2.50
C GLY A 98 3.22 6.70 -2.72
N SER A 99 4.38 6.35 -2.17
CA SER A 99 4.88 4.97 -2.20
C SER A 99 5.03 4.42 -0.79
N LEU A 100 4.58 3.18 -0.57
CA LEU A 100 4.83 2.48 0.70
C LEU A 100 6.33 2.38 0.97
N GLY A 101 6.76 2.89 2.13
CA GLY A 101 8.07 2.70 2.72
C GLY A 101 8.02 1.75 3.91
N ILE A 102 8.96 0.81 3.95
CA ILE A 102 9.13 -0.21 4.98
C ILE A 102 10.46 0.05 5.67
N VAL A 103 10.41 0.49 6.92
CA VAL A 103 11.61 0.82 7.70
C VAL A 103 12.26 -0.46 8.20
N TYR A 104 13.55 -0.63 7.91
CA TYR A 104 14.37 -1.76 8.37
C TYR A 104 15.76 -1.29 8.79
N HIS A 105 16.46 -2.10 9.59
CA HIS A 105 17.84 -1.80 9.99
C HIS A 105 18.81 -2.52 9.07
N ASP A 106 19.74 -1.78 8.45
CA ASP A 106 20.68 -2.34 7.46
C ASP A 106 22.01 -2.85 8.08
N GLY A 107 22.14 -2.72 9.39
CA GLY A 107 23.35 -3.04 10.15
C GLY A 107 24.18 -1.81 10.54
N THR A 108 24.04 -0.71 9.80
CA THR A 108 24.70 0.57 10.08
C THR A 108 23.73 1.64 10.57
N GLY A 109 22.46 1.56 10.15
CA GLY A 109 21.39 2.41 10.63
C GLY A 109 20.06 2.06 9.99
N TRP A 110 19.06 2.88 10.27
CA TRP A 110 17.74 2.72 9.66
C TRP A 110 17.74 3.11 8.19
N ALA A 111 17.03 2.33 7.38
CA ALA A 111 16.83 2.50 5.96
C ALA A 111 15.36 2.22 5.59
N VAL A 112 14.98 2.58 4.38
CA VAL A 112 13.61 2.40 3.87
C VAL A 112 13.65 1.63 2.56
N ALA A 113 12.95 0.50 2.52
CA ALA A 113 12.64 -0.20 1.27
C ALA A 113 11.25 0.23 0.76
N THR A 114 11.02 0.19 -0.54
CA THR A 114 9.65 0.18 -1.06
C THR A 114 9.04 -1.21 -0.97
N ARG A 115 7.74 -1.34 -1.28
CA ARG A 115 7.01 -2.62 -1.31
C ARG A 115 7.78 -3.79 -1.95
N GLY A 116 8.63 -3.53 -2.94
CA GLY A 116 9.35 -4.59 -3.64
C GLY A 116 10.83 -4.35 -3.89
N SER A 117 11.42 -3.23 -3.46
CA SER A 117 12.83 -2.91 -3.78
C SER A 117 13.52 -2.16 -2.65
N PHE A 118 14.81 -2.47 -2.47
CA PHE A 118 15.71 -1.74 -1.57
C PHE A 118 16.36 -0.51 -2.22
N ALA A 119 16.32 -0.42 -3.55
CA ALA A 119 17.14 0.53 -4.31
C ALA A 119 16.38 1.24 -5.44
N SER A 120 15.05 1.19 -5.44
CA SER A 120 14.23 2.10 -6.25
C SER A 120 14.51 3.55 -5.85
N ASP A 121 14.30 4.50 -6.76
CA ASP A 121 14.50 5.93 -6.50
C ASP A 121 13.78 6.39 -5.22
N GLN A 122 12.55 5.92 -5.00
CA GLN A 122 11.79 6.19 -3.77
C GLN A 122 12.45 5.63 -2.51
N ALA A 123 13.06 4.45 -2.57
CA ALA A 123 13.72 3.80 -1.42
C ALA A 123 15.02 4.53 -1.05
N VAL A 124 15.80 4.90 -2.08
CA VAL A 124 17.03 5.70 -1.92
C VAL A 124 16.69 7.07 -1.34
N HIS A 125 15.68 7.73 -1.92
CA HIS A 125 15.19 9.02 -1.45
C HIS A 125 14.70 8.96 -0.01
N ALA A 126 13.80 8.01 0.30
CA ALA A 126 13.25 7.85 1.64
C ALA A 126 14.33 7.53 2.68
N THR A 127 15.33 6.71 2.33
CA THR A 127 16.46 6.43 3.21
C THR A 127 17.27 7.69 3.51
N LYS A 128 17.50 8.55 2.50
CA LYS A 128 18.14 9.84 2.68
C LYS A 128 17.30 10.75 3.59
N VAL A 129 15.99 10.86 3.35
CA VAL A 129 15.09 11.66 4.18
C VAL A 129 15.13 11.18 5.64
N LEU A 130 14.98 9.86 5.87
CA LEU A 130 15.02 9.27 7.21
C LEU A 130 16.31 9.62 7.95
N ARG A 131 17.47 9.38 7.31
CA ARG A 131 18.79 9.58 7.92
C ARG A 131 19.16 11.04 8.14
N THR A 132 18.57 11.97 7.38
CA THR A 132 18.91 13.40 7.46
C THR A 132 17.96 14.18 8.34
N LYS A 133 16.64 13.95 8.21
CA LYS A 133 15.62 14.65 8.98
C LYS A 133 15.36 14.00 10.33
N TYR A 134 15.52 12.68 10.43
CA TYR A 134 15.15 11.90 11.61
C TYR A 134 16.29 10.97 12.06
N PRO A 135 17.54 11.47 12.20
CA PRO A 135 18.70 10.62 12.52
C PRO A 135 18.57 9.90 13.86
N ASP A 136 17.85 10.49 14.82
CA ASP A 136 17.66 9.96 16.17
C ASP A 136 16.41 9.07 16.31
N PHE A 137 15.62 8.91 15.24
CA PHE A 137 14.43 8.09 15.31
C PHE A 137 14.78 6.60 15.42
N VAL A 138 14.20 5.94 16.41
CA VAL A 138 14.29 4.50 16.62
C VAL A 138 12.88 3.90 16.61
N PRO A 139 12.54 3.04 15.64
CA PRO A 139 11.33 2.22 15.66
C PRO A 139 11.14 1.46 16.97
N PRO A 140 9.90 1.34 17.48
CA PRO A 140 9.62 0.50 18.64
C PRO A 140 10.03 -0.96 18.42
N ASP A 141 10.57 -1.60 19.47
CA ASP A 141 11.02 -2.99 19.42
C ASP A 141 9.92 -3.94 18.95
N GLY A 142 10.29 -4.85 18.02
CA GLY A 142 9.38 -5.86 17.48
C GLY A 142 8.36 -5.34 16.46
N LEU A 143 8.36 -4.03 16.17
CA LEU A 143 7.49 -3.42 15.16
C LEU A 143 8.28 -3.00 13.92
N THR A 144 7.70 -3.28 12.75
CA THR A 144 8.09 -2.64 11.49
C THR A 144 7.30 -1.35 11.34
N VAL A 145 7.98 -0.22 11.25
CA VAL A 145 7.34 1.08 11.00
C VAL A 145 7.11 1.24 9.50
N LEU A 146 5.89 1.66 9.14
CA LEU A 146 5.47 1.85 7.76
C LEU A 146 5.11 3.31 7.52
N VAL A 147 5.67 3.86 6.44
CA VAL A 147 5.51 5.27 6.06
C VAL A 147 5.02 5.34 4.61
N GLU A 148 4.35 6.43 4.27
CA GLU A 148 4.15 6.83 2.88
C GLU A 148 5.28 7.79 2.50
N ILE A 149 6.01 7.43 1.44
CA ILE A 149 7.08 8.22 0.85
C ILE A 149 6.43 9.23 -0.10
N ILE A 150 6.47 10.50 0.26
CA ILE A 150 5.91 11.60 -0.54
C ILE A 150 7.03 12.57 -0.88
N TYR A 151 7.23 12.83 -2.16
CA TYR A 151 8.15 13.85 -2.66
C TYR A 151 7.72 14.31 -4.07
N PRO A 152 8.09 15.53 -4.50
CA PRO A 152 7.56 16.14 -5.72
C PRO A 152 7.73 15.30 -6.99
N GLU A 153 8.87 14.62 -7.13
CA GLU A 153 9.20 13.80 -8.30
C GLU A 153 8.45 12.45 -8.32
N ASN A 154 7.83 12.04 -7.20
CA ASN A 154 7.00 10.83 -7.08
C ASN A 154 5.52 11.17 -6.91
N ARG A 155 5.03 12.16 -7.66
CA ARG A 155 3.61 12.49 -7.70
C ARG A 155 2.81 11.37 -8.39
N ILE A 156 1.87 10.76 -7.66
CA ILE A 156 0.95 9.75 -8.19
C ILE A 156 -0.34 10.43 -8.68
N VAL A 157 -1.15 10.98 -7.77
CA VAL A 157 -2.38 11.74 -8.07
C VAL A 157 -2.40 13.06 -7.30
N ILE A 158 -2.25 12.99 -5.99
CA ILE A 158 -2.38 14.13 -5.08
C ILE A 158 -1.18 15.07 -5.20
N ASP A 159 -1.46 16.38 -5.25
CA ASP A 159 -0.44 17.41 -5.14
C ASP A 159 -0.24 17.77 -3.67
N TYR A 160 0.88 17.36 -3.10
CA TYR A 160 1.25 17.67 -1.72
C TYR A 160 1.97 19.01 -1.57
N ALA A 161 1.84 19.92 -2.53
CA ALA A 161 2.34 21.30 -2.47
C ALA A 161 3.84 21.38 -2.11
N GLY A 162 4.64 20.50 -2.70
CA GLY A 162 6.09 20.44 -2.47
C GLY A 162 6.54 19.66 -1.24
N LEU A 163 5.64 18.96 -0.54
CA LEU A 163 6.02 18.06 0.55
C LEU A 163 7.04 17.04 0.06
N ASP A 164 8.15 16.95 0.78
CA ASP A 164 9.19 15.93 0.63
C ASP A 164 9.43 15.33 2.01
N ASP A 165 8.71 14.28 2.37
CA ASP A 165 8.77 13.68 3.71
C ASP A 165 8.27 12.24 3.77
N LEU A 166 8.40 11.66 4.97
CA LEU A 166 7.89 10.33 5.32
C LEU A 166 6.65 10.51 6.21
N VAL A 167 5.47 10.17 5.69
CA VAL A 167 4.22 10.27 6.46
C VAL A 167 3.94 8.93 7.13
N LEU A 168 3.96 8.88 8.46
CA LEU A 168 3.69 7.65 9.21
C LEU A 168 2.28 7.12 8.91
N LEU A 169 2.21 5.86 8.47
CA LEU A 169 0.97 5.11 8.25
C LEU A 169 0.60 4.29 9.48
N GLY A 170 1.60 3.74 10.15
CA GLY A 170 1.42 2.82 11.27
C GLY A 170 2.56 1.84 11.40
N ALA A 171 2.27 0.65 11.92
CA ALA A 171 3.27 -0.38 12.14
C ALA A 171 2.70 -1.79 12.01
N VAL A 172 3.58 -2.77 11.82
CA VAL A 172 3.26 -4.20 11.82
C VAL A 172 4.13 -4.92 12.84
N GLU A 173 3.52 -5.71 13.71
CA GLU A 173 4.27 -6.59 14.62
C GLU A 173 4.97 -7.69 13.82
N VAL A 174 6.29 -7.80 13.96
CA VAL A 174 7.10 -8.76 13.20
C VAL A 174 6.67 -10.20 13.50
N ALA A 175 6.45 -10.52 14.77
CA ALA A 175 6.11 -11.87 15.21
C ALA A 175 4.72 -12.31 14.77
N GLY A 176 3.68 -11.51 15.06
CA GLY A 176 2.29 -11.88 14.81
C GLY A 176 1.70 -11.39 13.49
N GLY A 177 2.34 -10.43 12.81
CA GLY A 177 1.83 -9.83 11.58
C GLY A 177 0.67 -8.86 11.80
N ARG A 178 0.32 -8.58 13.05
CA ARG A 178 -0.77 -7.67 13.38
C ARG A 178 -0.41 -6.25 12.95
N SER A 179 -1.33 -5.63 12.23
CA SER A 179 -1.21 -4.23 11.80
C SER A 179 -1.79 -3.27 12.85
N PHE A 180 -1.14 -2.13 13.01
CA PHE A 180 -1.54 -1.04 13.88
C PHE A 180 -1.49 0.28 13.13
N GLY A 181 -2.32 1.24 13.54
CA GLY A 181 -2.28 2.61 13.03
C GLY A 181 -1.13 3.44 13.65
N PRO A 182 -1.07 4.75 13.33
CA PRO A 182 0.04 5.62 13.73
C PRO A 182 0.31 5.69 15.25
N SER A 183 -0.73 5.51 16.08
CA SER A 183 -0.58 5.58 17.54
C SER A 183 0.29 4.47 18.15
N ALA A 184 0.63 3.43 17.38
CA ALA A 184 1.61 2.42 17.81
C ALA A 184 3.07 2.90 17.74
N VAL A 185 3.33 4.07 17.14
CA VAL A 185 4.67 4.66 17.00
C VAL A 185 4.70 6.06 17.62
N PRO A 186 4.49 6.18 18.95
CA PRO A 186 4.33 7.48 19.61
C PRO A 186 5.57 8.37 19.57
N THR A 187 6.74 7.79 19.27
CA THR A 187 8.02 8.49 19.18
C THR A 187 8.32 9.03 17.78
N TRP A 188 7.44 8.81 16.79
CA TRP A 188 7.65 9.34 15.44
C TRP A 188 7.60 10.87 15.45
N PRO A 189 8.68 11.57 15.05
CA PRO A 189 8.77 13.02 15.13
C PRO A 189 8.22 13.74 13.89
N GLY A 190 7.94 13.00 12.81
CA GLY A 190 7.49 13.53 11.52
C GLY A 190 5.97 13.57 11.36
N PRO A 191 5.48 13.86 10.14
CA PRO A 191 4.05 13.84 9.85
C PRO A 191 3.48 12.42 9.95
N ALA A 192 2.18 12.31 10.25
CA ALA A 192 1.44 11.06 10.30
C ALA A 192 0.08 11.23 9.60
N VAL A 193 -0.48 10.14 9.08
CA VAL A 193 -1.84 10.17 8.52
C VAL A 193 -2.86 10.50 9.60
N GLU A 194 -3.86 11.29 9.21
CA GLU A 194 -4.99 11.61 10.08
C GLU A 194 -5.76 10.34 10.43
N SER A 195 -6.17 10.21 11.70
CA SER A 195 -7.03 9.13 12.17
C SER A 195 -8.43 9.66 12.45
N PHE A 196 -9.46 8.94 12.03
CA PHE A 196 -10.86 9.36 12.20
C PHE A 196 -11.56 8.53 13.27
N GLY A 197 -12.39 9.20 14.06
CA GLY A 197 -13.14 8.61 15.18
C GLY A 197 -14.45 7.94 14.79
N TYR A 198 -14.52 7.27 13.64
CA TYR A 198 -15.70 6.48 13.27
C TYR A 198 -15.76 5.22 14.13
N ALA A 199 -16.89 4.98 14.79
CA ALA A 199 -17.05 3.84 15.69
C ALA A 199 -17.24 2.54 14.92
N THR A 200 -17.93 2.59 13.78
CA THR A 200 -18.30 1.40 12.99
C THR A 200 -17.92 1.51 11.53
N LEU A 201 -17.83 0.36 10.85
CA LEU A 201 -17.60 0.34 9.40
C LEU A 201 -18.71 1.07 8.62
N ALA A 202 -19.96 0.94 9.05
CA ALA A 202 -21.09 1.64 8.43
C ALA A 202 -20.93 3.17 8.48
N GLU A 203 -20.52 3.71 9.63
CA GLU A 203 -20.23 5.14 9.78
C GLU A 203 -19.08 5.58 8.88
N ALA A 204 -18.00 4.79 8.82
CA ALA A 204 -16.84 5.07 7.99
C ALA A 204 -17.18 5.08 6.49
N LEU A 205 -18.05 4.17 6.03
CA LEU A 205 -18.48 4.08 4.63
C LEU A 205 -19.48 5.18 4.24
N ALA A 206 -20.25 5.69 5.21
CA ALA A 206 -21.18 6.80 5.00
C ALA A 206 -20.49 8.18 5.02
N ALA A 207 -19.20 8.24 5.39
CA ALA A 207 -18.44 9.48 5.44
C ALA A 207 -18.34 10.12 4.04
N PRO A 208 -18.43 11.46 3.95
CA PRO A 208 -18.26 12.15 2.67
C PRO A 208 -16.85 11.90 2.10
N PRO A 209 -16.71 11.85 0.76
CA PRO A 209 -15.39 11.78 0.14
C PRO A 209 -14.49 12.94 0.58
N ARG A 210 -13.22 12.65 0.87
CA ARG A 210 -12.21 13.64 1.27
C ARG A 210 -11.80 14.53 0.08
N ASP A 211 -11.45 15.78 0.39
CA ASP A 211 -11.06 16.83 -0.58
C ASP A 211 -9.86 16.48 -1.47
N ALA A 212 -9.03 15.51 -1.07
CA ALA A 212 -7.87 15.05 -1.85
C ALA A 212 -8.24 14.35 -3.18
N VAL A 213 -9.51 14.45 -3.58
CA VAL A 213 -10.14 13.76 -4.70
C VAL A 213 -11.07 14.73 -5.43
N ARG A 214 -10.52 15.75 -6.08
CA ARG A 214 -11.28 16.70 -6.91
C ARG A 214 -11.11 16.45 -8.41
N SER A 215 -11.00 15.19 -8.83
CA SER A 215 -11.05 14.82 -10.24
C SER A 215 -12.27 13.95 -10.51
N ASP A 216 -13.11 14.41 -11.45
CA ASP A 216 -14.27 13.66 -11.96
C ASP A 216 -13.86 12.32 -12.61
N HIS A 217 -12.57 12.15 -12.90
CA HIS A 217 -12.00 10.94 -13.52
C HIS A 217 -11.22 10.06 -12.54
N ARG A 218 -11.33 10.30 -11.23
CA ARG A 218 -10.61 9.52 -10.18
C ARG A 218 -10.79 8.01 -10.33
N GLY A 219 -12.02 7.56 -10.56
CA GLY A 219 -12.31 6.13 -10.73
C GLY A 219 -11.53 5.53 -11.90
N LEU A 220 -11.42 6.26 -13.01
CA LEU A 220 -10.67 5.85 -14.20
C LEU A 220 -9.16 5.82 -13.95
N LEU A 221 -8.65 6.79 -13.19
CA LEU A 221 -7.24 6.88 -12.85
C LEU A 221 -6.79 5.70 -11.97
N PHE A 222 -7.55 5.37 -10.93
CA PHE A 222 -7.24 4.21 -10.09
C PHE A 222 -7.46 2.89 -10.83
N LEU A 223 -8.47 2.77 -11.69
CA LEU A 223 -8.61 1.61 -12.57
C LEU A 223 -7.35 1.43 -13.44
N ARG A 224 -6.84 2.52 -14.04
CA ARG A 224 -5.60 2.48 -14.83
C ARG A 224 -4.39 2.05 -14.01
N LEU A 225 -4.21 2.61 -12.81
CA LEU A 225 -3.09 2.33 -11.91
C LEU A 225 -3.14 0.90 -11.35
N ASP A 226 -4.33 0.39 -11.05
CA ASP A 226 -4.57 -0.98 -10.58
C ASP A 226 -4.50 -2.03 -11.71
N GLY A 227 -4.16 -1.62 -12.94
CA GLY A 227 -4.10 -2.50 -14.11
C GLY A 227 -5.48 -3.02 -14.57
N LYS A 228 -6.57 -2.40 -14.12
CA LYS A 228 -7.95 -2.72 -14.52
C LYS A 228 -8.32 -1.99 -15.80
N ASP A 229 -9.20 -2.61 -16.59
CA ASP A 229 -9.69 -1.98 -17.82
C ASP A 229 -10.63 -0.81 -17.49
N TYR A 230 -10.14 0.41 -17.72
CA TYR A 230 -10.85 1.65 -17.50
C TYR A 230 -11.60 2.13 -18.75
N ARG A 231 -11.36 1.52 -19.92
CA ARG A 231 -11.92 1.95 -21.22
C ARG A 231 -13.46 1.90 -21.26
N PRO A 232 -14.15 0.90 -20.66
CA PRO A 232 -15.61 0.89 -20.64
C PRO A 232 -16.22 2.08 -19.91
N ALA A 233 -15.63 2.47 -18.78
CA ALA A 233 -16.07 3.62 -18.00
C ALA A 233 -15.72 4.95 -18.71
N LEU A 234 -14.55 5.02 -19.37
CA LEU A 234 -14.17 6.15 -20.23
C LEU A 234 -15.18 6.32 -21.39
N TRP A 235 -15.58 5.22 -22.03
CA TRP A 235 -16.57 5.21 -23.11
C TRP A 235 -17.95 5.69 -22.65
N GLN A 236 -18.40 5.29 -21.46
CA GLN A 236 -19.66 5.78 -20.88
C GLN A 236 -19.64 7.29 -20.65
N GLN A 237 -18.49 7.84 -20.22
CA GLN A 237 -18.33 9.29 -20.02
C GLN A 237 -18.22 10.06 -21.34
N ALA A 238 -17.61 9.46 -22.36
CA ALA A 238 -17.40 10.10 -23.67
C ALA A 238 -18.60 9.96 -24.63
N ARG A 239 -19.64 9.20 -24.29
CA ARG A 239 -20.79 8.96 -25.18
C ARG A 239 -21.31 10.30 -25.72
N PRO A 240 -21.27 10.53 -27.04
CA PRO A 240 -21.96 11.67 -27.64
C PRO A 240 -23.44 11.56 -27.26
N ALA A 241 -24.07 12.68 -26.89
CA ALA A 241 -25.51 12.74 -26.82
C ALA A 241 -26.03 12.25 -28.18
N GLY A 242 -26.80 11.16 -28.18
CA GLY A 242 -27.34 10.61 -29.42
C GLY A 242 -28.04 11.72 -30.19
N ASP A 243 -27.77 11.83 -31.49
CA ASP A 243 -28.39 12.83 -32.36
C ASP A 243 -29.88 12.92 -32.04
N LEU A 244 -30.33 14.10 -31.60
CA LEU A 244 -31.73 14.40 -31.40
C LEU A 244 -32.44 14.05 -32.72
N THR A 245 -33.19 12.94 -32.72
CA THR A 245 -34.01 12.56 -33.85
C THR A 245 -35.00 13.69 -34.09
N ALA A 246 -34.80 14.42 -35.19
CA ALA A 246 -35.69 15.49 -35.61
C ALA A 246 -37.12 14.98 -35.61
N THR A 247 -37.93 15.52 -34.71
CA THR A 247 -39.36 15.23 -34.64
C THR A 247 -39.95 15.69 -35.97
N LYS A 248 -40.54 14.77 -36.74
CA LYS A 248 -41.32 15.14 -37.92
C LYS A 248 -42.45 16.06 -37.46
N VAL A 249 -42.35 17.33 -37.83
CA VAL A 249 -43.50 18.23 -37.83
C VAL A 249 -44.48 17.66 -38.86
N THR A 250 -45.61 17.17 -38.38
CA THR A 250 -46.78 16.89 -39.21
C THR A 250 -47.49 18.21 -39.44
N ASP A 251 -47.38 18.75 -40.65
CA ASP A 251 -48.29 19.79 -41.14
C ASP A 251 -49.51 19.11 -41.77
N GLU A 252 -50.66 19.79 -41.58
CA GLU A 252 -52.05 19.42 -41.92
C GLU A 252 -52.28 18.98 -43.38
#